data_AF-A0AAJ4MNY2-F1
#
_entry.id   AF-A0AAJ4MNY2-F1
#
_cell.length_a   1.000
_cell.length_b   1.000
_cell.length_c   1.000
_cell.angle_alpha   90.00
_cell.angle_beta   90.00
_cell.angle_gamma   90.00
#
_symmetry.space_group_name_H-M   'P 1'
#
loop_
_entity.id
_entity.type
_entity.pdbx_description
1 polymer ?
#
loop_
_entity_poly.entity_id
_entity_poly.type
_entity_poly.pdbx_seq_one_letter_code
_entity_poly.pdbx_strand_id
1 'polypeptide(L)'
;MKNFEKRRDRYDLFRAFDNPLVNINFQLDVPDFRPWCRERKIPVFHFFLFCLLNTVRDIDNFMYRIYQGEVIRIDDFPASYTVINGDENLNYTRFAMTDQLDLFIVRSLEAKRIAEASSALINTGEGESEREQRNNIFITCLPWLELAAIEHPIHRHRNADIPTFTWGKFGPAQEDGRMRVPFSAQAHHGFVDGYHVQKLAQALAQRIAAIIS
;
A
#
# COMPACT_ATOMS: atom_id res chain seq x y z
N MET A 1 -6.69 18.27 8.51
CA MET A 1 -6.59 19.16 7.32
C MET A 1 -5.47 20.21 7.36
N LYS A 2 -4.92 20.64 8.51
CA LYS A 2 -3.85 21.68 8.56
C LYS A 2 -2.62 21.39 7.68
N ASN A 3 -2.22 20.13 7.54
CA ASN A 3 -1.08 19.73 6.71
C ASN A 3 -1.39 19.87 5.20
N PHE A 4 -2.64 19.63 4.78
CA PHE A 4 -3.07 19.81 3.40
C PHE A 4 -3.00 21.27 2.96
N GLU A 5 -3.40 22.22 3.83
CA GLU A 5 -3.37 23.66 3.50
C GLU A 5 -1.98 24.15 3.07
N LYS A 6 -0.91 23.59 3.66
CA LYS A 6 0.48 23.92 3.30
C LYS A 6 0.88 23.43 1.90
N ARG A 7 0.09 22.54 1.29
CA ARG A 7 0.30 21.95 -0.03
C ARG A 7 -0.82 22.26 -1.01
N ARG A 8 -1.76 23.14 -0.65
CA ARG A 8 -2.93 23.46 -1.47
C ARG A 8 -2.54 23.93 -2.87
N ASP A 9 -1.51 24.76 -2.96
CA ASP A 9 -0.94 25.22 -4.23
C ASP A 9 -0.44 24.07 -5.14
N ARG A 10 0.21 23.05 -4.57
CA ARG A 10 0.65 21.85 -5.32
C ARG A 10 -0.56 21.07 -5.79
N TYR A 11 -1.56 20.89 -4.92
CA TYR A 11 -2.81 20.24 -5.30
C TYR A 11 -3.51 20.96 -6.45
N ASP A 12 -3.65 22.28 -6.35
CA ASP A 12 -4.33 23.11 -7.36
C ASP A 12 -3.63 23.07 -8.72
N LEU A 13 -2.30 22.99 -8.74
CA LEU A 13 -1.53 22.79 -9.96
C LEU A 13 -1.79 21.40 -10.58
N PHE A 14 -1.55 20.33 -9.81
CA PHE A 14 -1.57 18.98 -10.36
C PHE A 14 -2.99 18.47 -10.67
N ARG A 15 -4.02 18.90 -9.93
CA ARG A 15 -5.43 18.52 -10.23
C ARG A 15 -5.90 19.00 -11.60
N ALA A 16 -5.22 19.98 -12.18
CA ALA A 16 -5.55 20.50 -13.51
C ALA A 16 -5.08 19.57 -14.64
N PHE A 17 -4.13 18.67 -14.36
CA PHE A 17 -3.54 17.77 -15.34
C PHE A 17 -4.50 16.65 -15.71
N ASP A 18 -4.37 16.13 -16.93
CA ASP A 18 -5.12 14.92 -17.33
C ASP A 18 -4.60 13.69 -16.60
N ASN A 19 -3.29 13.65 -16.34
CA ASN A 19 -2.66 12.67 -15.45
C ASN A 19 -1.98 13.36 -14.26
N PRO A 20 -2.64 13.40 -13.08
CA PRO A 20 -2.07 14.00 -11.88
C PRO A 20 -1.20 13.02 -11.07
N LEU A 21 -1.02 11.78 -11.54
CA LEU A 21 -0.33 10.74 -10.78
C LEU A 21 1.19 10.85 -10.93
N VAL A 22 1.89 10.56 -9.85
CA VAL A 22 3.33 10.27 -9.85
C VAL A 22 3.49 8.81 -9.44
N ASN A 23 4.38 8.08 -10.11
CA ASN A 23 4.79 6.74 -9.70
C ASN A 23 6.31 6.66 -9.54
N ILE A 24 6.77 6.37 -8.32
CA ILE A 24 8.19 6.33 -7.97
C ILE A 24 8.59 4.89 -7.72
N ASN A 25 9.50 4.38 -8.55
CA ASN A 25 10.07 3.04 -8.44
C ASN A 25 11.49 3.15 -7.88
N PHE A 26 11.81 2.39 -6.83
CA PHE A 26 13.11 2.45 -6.15
C PHE A 26 13.42 1.15 -5.39
N GLN A 27 14.66 1.02 -4.94
CA GLN A 27 15.07 -0.06 -4.03
C GLN A 27 14.86 0.41 -2.60
N LEU A 28 13.82 -0.11 -1.96
CA LEU A 28 13.54 0.12 -0.54
C LEU A 28 14.54 -0.67 0.30
N ASP A 29 15.23 0.01 1.19
CA ASP A 29 16.22 -0.57 2.09
C ASP A 29 15.61 -0.73 3.50
N VAL A 30 15.50 -1.97 3.98
CA VAL A 30 14.88 -2.32 5.26
C VAL A 30 15.70 -3.37 6.01
N PRO A 31 15.58 -3.48 7.36
CA PRO A 31 16.14 -4.60 8.09
C PRO A 31 15.65 -5.95 7.54
N ASP A 32 16.50 -6.98 7.52
CA ASP A 32 16.08 -8.32 7.16
C ASP A 32 15.26 -8.95 8.30
N PHE A 33 13.95 -8.84 8.19
CA PHE A 33 12.99 -9.37 9.16
C PHE A 33 12.66 -10.85 8.97
N ARG A 34 13.19 -11.51 7.92
CA ARG A 34 12.83 -12.91 7.58
C ARG A 34 13.25 -13.90 8.67
N PRO A 35 14.44 -13.81 9.31
CA PRO A 35 14.80 -14.70 10.41
C PRO A 35 13.84 -14.59 11.60
N TRP A 36 13.48 -13.37 12.00
CA TRP A 36 12.54 -13.11 13.08
C TRP A 36 11.14 -13.67 12.77
N CYS A 37 10.67 -13.48 11.53
CA CYS A 37 9.40 -14.05 11.07
C CYS A 37 9.42 -15.58 11.09
N ARG A 38 10.53 -16.21 10.66
CA ARG A 38 10.68 -17.66 10.63
C ARG A 38 10.63 -18.28 12.03
N GLU A 39 11.34 -17.68 12.98
CA GLU A 39 11.33 -18.12 14.39
C GLU A 39 9.91 -18.11 14.97
N ARG A 40 9.11 -17.09 14.62
CA ARG A 40 7.74 -16.90 15.11
C ARG A 40 6.65 -17.51 14.23
N LYS A 41 7.03 -18.21 13.15
CA LYS A 41 6.10 -18.78 12.15
C LYS A 41 5.15 -17.74 11.53
N ILE A 42 5.63 -16.51 11.39
CA ILE A 42 4.89 -15.41 10.78
C ILE A 42 5.17 -15.39 9.26
N PRO A 43 4.14 -15.33 8.40
CA PRO A 43 4.37 -15.23 6.96
C PRO A 43 4.97 -13.86 6.58
N VAL A 44 6.13 -13.90 5.92
CA VAL A 44 6.94 -12.73 5.54
C VAL A 44 6.13 -11.66 4.78
N PHE A 45 5.28 -12.06 3.84
CA PHE A 45 4.42 -11.14 3.08
C PHE A 45 3.46 -10.36 4.00
N HIS A 46 2.77 -11.05 4.92
CA HIS A 46 1.78 -10.44 5.80
C HIS A 46 2.43 -9.54 6.85
N PHE A 47 3.63 -9.87 7.32
CA PHE A 47 4.42 -8.98 8.18
C PHE A 47 4.80 -7.67 7.48
N PHE A 48 5.31 -7.76 6.25
CA PHE A 48 5.66 -6.56 5.49
C PHE A 48 4.43 -5.71 5.16
N LEU A 49 3.33 -6.35 4.75
CA LEU A 49 2.04 -5.70 4.51
C LEU A 49 1.55 -4.96 5.77
N PHE A 50 1.59 -5.61 6.94
CA PHE A 50 1.24 -5.00 8.22
C PHE A 50 2.06 -3.73 8.48
N CYS A 51 3.39 -3.83 8.33
CA CYS A 51 4.28 -2.71 8.56
C CYS A 51 4.00 -1.57 7.59
N LEU A 52 3.83 -1.88 6.30
CA LEU A 52 3.55 -0.90 5.25
C LEU A 52 2.24 -0.16 5.52
N LEU A 53 1.13 -0.87 5.69
CA LEU A 53 -0.19 -0.23 5.84
C LEU A 53 -0.28 0.60 7.12
N ASN A 54 0.27 0.12 8.25
CA ASN A 54 0.32 0.92 9.48
C ASN A 54 1.22 2.15 9.32
N THR A 55 2.30 2.09 8.52
CA THR A 55 3.13 3.27 8.23
C THR A 55 2.42 4.27 7.32
N VAL A 56 1.69 3.78 6.31
CA VAL A 56 0.88 4.61 5.41
C VAL A 56 -0.17 5.39 6.19
N ARG A 57 -0.88 4.73 7.12
CA ARG A 57 -1.89 5.36 7.98
C ARG A 57 -1.34 6.54 8.79
N ASP A 58 -0.07 6.47 9.20
CA ASP A 58 0.59 7.49 10.01
C ASP A 58 1.12 8.69 9.19
N ILE A 59 1.00 8.65 7.85
CA ILE A 59 1.42 9.72 6.96
C ILE A 59 0.20 10.31 6.26
N ASP A 60 -0.27 11.44 6.79
CA ASP A 60 -1.44 12.19 6.31
C ASP A 60 -1.54 12.32 4.77
N ASN A 61 -0.41 12.52 4.08
CA ASN A 61 -0.38 12.71 2.63
C ASN A 61 -0.92 11.52 1.84
N PHE A 62 -0.77 10.29 2.34
CA PHE A 62 -1.34 9.10 1.71
C PHE A 62 -2.82 8.88 2.12
N MET A 63 -3.33 9.69 3.04
CA MET A 63 -4.69 9.61 3.59
C MET A 63 -5.63 10.66 2.99
N TYR A 64 -5.16 11.50 2.06
CA TYR A 64 -6.01 12.45 1.36
C TYR A 64 -6.75 11.82 0.18
N ARG A 65 -8.01 12.23 0.00
CA ARG A 65 -8.88 11.81 -1.10
C ARG A 65 -9.60 13.01 -1.70
N ILE A 66 -10.11 12.86 -2.91
CA ILE A 66 -10.99 13.78 -3.60
C ILE A 66 -12.39 13.18 -3.56
N TYR A 67 -13.32 13.87 -2.93
CA TYR A 67 -14.72 13.48 -2.85
C TYR A 67 -15.60 14.66 -3.22
N GLN A 68 -16.42 14.50 -4.26
CA GLN A 68 -17.30 15.57 -4.78
C GLN A 68 -16.56 16.88 -5.08
N GLY A 69 -15.32 16.79 -5.58
CA GLY A 69 -14.49 17.94 -5.93
C GLY A 69 -13.71 18.55 -4.76
N GLU A 70 -13.95 18.09 -3.54
CA GLU A 70 -13.30 18.57 -2.32
C GLU A 70 -12.22 17.59 -1.83
N VAL A 71 -11.16 18.14 -1.23
CA VAL A 71 -10.14 17.32 -0.59
C VAL A 71 -10.56 16.99 0.83
N ILE A 72 -10.61 15.70 1.12
CA ILE A 72 -10.89 15.14 2.43
C ILE A 72 -9.69 14.35 2.94
N ARG A 73 -9.64 14.11 4.24
CA ARG A 73 -8.74 13.13 4.86
C ARG A 73 -9.59 11.98 5.38
N ILE A 74 -9.20 10.75 5.05
CA ILE A 74 -9.81 9.55 5.65
C ILE A 74 -9.06 9.23 6.94
N ASP A 75 -9.78 8.75 7.95
CA ASP A 75 -9.19 8.39 9.25
C ASP A 75 -8.76 6.93 9.30
N ASP A 76 -9.41 6.07 8.50
CA ASP A 76 -9.09 4.65 8.39
C ASP A 76 -9.41 4.10 7.00
N PHE A 77 -8.90 2.92 6.71
CA PHE A 77 -9.21 2.15 5.52
C PHE A 77 -9.16 0.65 5.86
N PRO A 78 -9.98 -0.20 5.24
CA PRO A 78 -9.76 -1.64 5.23
C PRO A 78 -8.47 -1.99 4.47
N ALA A 79 -7.75 -2.99 4.98
CA ALA A 79 -6.62 -3.58 4.27
C ALA A 79 -7.13 -4.41 3.09
N SER A 80 -6.40 -4.33 1.98
CA SER A 80 -6.63 -5.15 0.79
C SER A 80 -5.29 -5.45 0.13
N TYR A 81 -5.25 -6.53 -0.66
CA TYR A 81 -4.15 -6.87 -1.55
C TYR A 81 -4.63 -7.90 -2.59
N THR A 82 -3.91 -7.96 -3.71
CA THR A 82 -4.15 -8.92 -4.79
C THR A 82 -3.73 -10.34 -4.42
N VAL A 83 -4.54 -11.32 -4.80
CA VAL A 83 -4.21 -12.76 -4.77
C VAL A 83 -4.47 -13.40 -6.13
N ILE A 84 -3.95 -14.61 -6.33
CA ILE A 84 -4.28 -15.44 -7.48
C ILE A 84 -5.25 -16.53 -7.01
N ASN A 85 -6.41 -16.65 -7.64
CA ASN A 85 -7.41 -17.65 -7.27
C ASN A 85 -7.09 -19.03 -7.87
N GLY A 86 -7.93 -20.02 -7.57
CA GLY A 86 -7.78 -21.39 -8.07
C GLY A 86 -7.78 -21.53 -9.61
N ASP A 87 -8.28 -20.53 -10.33
CA ASP A 87 -8.32 -20.47 -11.80
C ASP A 87 -7.14 -19.68 -12.39
N GLU A 88 -6.09 -19.42 -11.60
CA GLU A 88 -4.92 -18.62 -11.97
C GLU A 88 -5.24 -17.15 -12.33
N ASN A 89 -6.38 -16.64 -11.89
CA ASN A 89 -6.83 -15.27 -12.14
C ASN A 89 -6.63 -14.35 -10.93
N LEU A 90 -6.50 -13.06 -11.21
CA LEU A 90 -6.43 -12.00 -10.19
C LEU A 90 -7.72 -11.93 -9.36
N ASN A 91 -7.59 -11.87 -8.04
CA ASN A 91 -8.68 -11.54 -7.12
C ASN A 91 -8.21 -10.59 -6.00
N TYR A 92 -9.15 -10.07 -5.21
CA TYR A 92 -8.87 -9.07 -4.17
C TYR A 92 -9.32 -9.55 -2.79
N THR A 93 -8.42 -9.40 -1.81
CA THR A 93 -8.78 -9.54 -0.39
C THR A 93 -9.34 -8.24 0.16
N ARG A 94 -10.13 -8.32 1.25
CA ARG A 94 -10.56 -7.14 2.02
C ARG A 94 -10.78 -7.54 3.47
N PHE A 95 -10.20 -6.79 4.41
CA PHE A 95 -10.36 -7.04 5.84
C PHE A 95 -10.12 -5.78 6.69
N ALA A 96 -10.63 -5.78 7.92
CA ALA A 96 -10.50 -4.65 8.83
C ALA A 96 -9.04 -4.47 9.31
N MET A 97 -8.53 -3.24 9.19
CA MET A 97 -7.21 -2.85 9.70
C MET A 97 -7.11 -3.05 11.22
N THR A 98 -5.87 -3.24 11.68
CA THR A 98 -5.50 -3.28 13.09
C THR A 98 -4.00 -3.03 13.23
N ASP A 99 -3.60 -2.46 14.37
CA ASP A 99 -2.22 -2.28 14.81
C ASP A 99 -1.69 -3.45 15.63
N GLN A 100 -2.49 -4.50 15.86
CA GLN A 100 -2.08 -5.73 16.52
C GLN A 100 -1.64 -6.76 15.46
N LEU A 101 -0.34 -7.06 15.42
CA LEU A 101 0.27 -7.91 14.39
C LEU A 101 -0.43 -9.28 14.26
N ASP A 102 -0.68 -9.97 15.38
CA ASP A 102 -1.29 -11.30 15.36
C ASP A 102 -2.71 -11.26 14.80
N LEU A 103 -3.53 -10.29 15.25
CA LEU A 103 -4.89 -10.11 14.75
C LEU A 103 -4.90 -9.71 13.27
N PHE A 104 -3.94 -8.89 12.84
CA PHE A 104 -3.77 -8.54 11.43
C PHE A 104 -3.50 -9.77 10.58
N ILE A 105 -2.56 -10.62 11.00
CA ILE A 105 -2.19 -11.84 10.25
C ILE A 105 -3.40 -12.79 10.17
N VAL A 106 -4.12 -13.02 11.27
CA VAL A 106 -5.32 -13.86 11.28
C VAL A 106 -6.36 -13.35 10.28
N ARG A 107 -6.69 -12.06 10.32
CA ARG A 107 -7.65 -11.45 9.39
C ARG A 107 -7.18 -11.50 7.94
N SER A 108 -5.91 -11.23 7.71
CA SER A 108 -5.30 -11.23 6.38
C SER A 108 -5.33 -12.62 5.74
N LEU A 109 -5.03 -13.67 6.51
CA LEU A 109 -5.05 -15.05 6.04
C LEU A 109 -6.47 -15.56 5.77
N GLU A 110 -7.45 -15.18 6.60
CA GLU A 110 -8.84 -15.54 6.32
C GLU A 110 -9.37 -14.86 5.06
N ALA A 111 -9.08 -13.56 4.87
CA ALA A 111 -9.43 -12.85 3.65
C ALA A 111 -8.74 -13.43 2.41
N LYS A 112 -7.49 -13.89 2.55
CA LYS A 112 -6.76 -14.63 1.51
C LYS A 112 -7.54 -15.87 1.09
N ARG A 113 -7.89 -16.72 2.05
CA ARG A 113 -8.58 -18.00 1.83
C ARG A 113 -9.90 -17.81 1.09
N ILE A 114 -10.67 -16.78 1.46
CA ILE A 114 -11.95 -16.44 0.82
C ILE A 114 -11.71 -16.00 -0.63
N ALA A 115 -10.76 -15.09 -0.87
CA ALA A 115 -10.51 -14.54 -2.20
C ALA A 115 -9.90 -15.58 -3.17
N GLU A 116 -9.04 -16.48 -2.69
CA GLU A 116 -8.46 -17.55 -3.52
C GLU A 116 -9.48 -18.63 -3.91
N ALA A 117 -10.49 -18.86 -3.06
CA ALA A 117 -11.55 -19.82 -3.32
C ALA A 117 -12.65 -19.29 -4.26
N SER A 118 -12.71 -17.98 -4.51
CA SER A 118 -13.72 -17.38 -5.39
C SER A 118 -13.24 -17.36 -6.84
N SER A 119 -14.01 -17.98 -7.73
CA SER A 119 -13.82 -17.87 -9.19
C SER A 119 -14.27 -16.51 -9.74
N ALA A 120 -15.23 -15.86 -9.06
CA ALA A 120 -15.66 -14.51 -9.37
C ALA A 120 -14.74 -13.46 -8.73
N LEU A 121 -14.58 -12.32 -9.40
CA LEU A 121 -13.93 -11.15 -8.83
C LEU A 121 -14.78 -10.62 -7.67
N ILE A 122 -14.19 -10.49 -6.49
CA ILE A 122 -14.87 -10.01 -5.28
C ILE A 122 -14.21 -8.73 -4.74
N ASN A 123 -14.86 -8.08 -3.77
CA ASN A 123 -14.34 -6.87 -3.11
C ASN A 123 -14.08 -5.71 -4.07
N THR A 124 -14.90 -5.56 -5.10
CA THR A 124 -14.82 -4.54 -6.15
C THR A 124 -15.53 -3.22 -5.79
N GLY A 125 -16.01 -3.09 -4.56
CA GLY A 125 -16.80 -1.94 -4.09
C GLY A 125 -18.31 -2.09 -4.29
N GLU A 126 -18.80 -3.27 -4.67
CA GLU A 126 -20.23 -3.55 -4.76
C GLU A 126 -20.91 -3.32 -3.40
N GLY A 127 -22.00 -2.53 -3.40
CA GLY A 127 -22.73 -2.16 -2.18
C GLY A 127 -22.10 -0.99 -1.38
N GLU A 128 -20.90 -0.52 -1.74
CA GLU A 128 -20.26 0.63 -1.10
C GLU A 128 -20.70 1.94 -1.76
N SER A 129 -20.99 2.96 -0.95
CA SER A 129 -21.19 4.32 -1.44
C SER A 129 -19.92 4.87 -2.07
N GLU A 130 -20.05 5.90 -2.93
CA GLU A 130 -18.89 6.57 -3.53
C GLU A 130 -17.89 7.06 -2.47
N ARG A 131 -18.39 7.47 -1.29
CA ARG A 131 -17.54 7.94 -0.19
C ARG A 131 -16.72 6.81 0.42
N GLU A 132 -17.33 5.64 0.60
CA GLU A 132 -16.68 4.46 1.19
C GLU A 132 -15.63 3.88 0.25
N GLN A 133 -15.88 3.89 -1.07
CA GLN A 133 -14.90 3.44 -2.06
C GLN A 133 -13.60 4.25 -2.04
N ARG A 134 -13.62 5.49 -1.51
CA ARG A 134 -12.40 6.30 -1.30
C ARG A 134 -11.55 5.80 -0.13
N ASN A 135 -12.11 5.03 0.80
CA ASN A 135 -11.39 4.44 1.92
C ASN A 135 -10.67 3.17 1.45
N ASN A 136 -9.64 3.34 0.62
CA ASN A 136 -8.85 2.22 0.13
C ASN A 136 -7.38 2.59 -0.01
N ILE A 137 -6.53 1.57 -0.03
CA ILE A 137 -5.11 1.62 -0.41
C ILE A 137 -4.90 0.39 -1.28
N PHE A 138 -4.44 0.58 -2.52
CA PHE A 138 -4.24 -0.55 -3.41
C PHE A 138 -2.87 -1.19 -3.17
N ILE A 139 -2.86 -2.51 -3.01
CA ILE A 139 -1.63 -3.27 -2.78
C ILE A 139 -1.53 -4.41 -3.78
N THR A 140 -0.36 -4.54 -4.41
CA THR A 140 0.00 -5.76 -5.12
C THR A 140 1.45 -6.15 -4.86
N CYS A 141 1.73 -7.44 -5.03
CA CYS A 141 3.06 -7.99 -4.84
C CYS A 141 3.35 -8.95 -5.99
N LEU A 142 4.54 -8.81 -6.56
CA LEU A 142 5.05 -9.64 -7.65
C LEU A 142 6.26 -10.41 -7.12
N PRO A 143 6.06 -11.42 -6.26
CA PRO A 143 7.14 -12.01 -5.46
C PRO A 143 8.17 -12.77 -6.30
N TRP A 144 7.87 -13.03 -7.56
CA TRP A 144 8.72 -13.73 -8.53
C TRP A 144 9.64 -12.78 -9.31
N LEU A 145 9.34 -11.47 -9.32
CA LEU A 145 10.02 -10.50 -10.16
C LEU A 145 10.97 -9.62 -9.35
N GLU A 146 12.18 -9.45 -9.86
CA GLU A 146 13.05 -8.33 -9.49
C GLU A 146 12.53 -7.07 -10.21
N LEU A 147 11.47 -6.49 -9.66
CA LEU A 147 10.70 -5.44 -10.31
C LEU A 147 11.57 -4.20 -10.61
N ALA A 148 11.68 -3.81 -11.88
CA ALA A 148 12.33 -2.55 -12.26
C ALA A 148 11.35 -1.37 -12.22
N ALA A 149 10.17 -1.55 -12.80
CA ALA A 149 9.08 -0.59 -12.79
C ALA A 149 7.72 -1.27 -13.00
N ILE A 150 6.65 -0.63 -12.56
CA ILE A 150 5.27 -1.03 -12.83
C ILE A 150 4.44 0.18 -13.26
N GLU A 151 3.43 -0.06 -14.10
CA GLU A 151 2.34 0.86 -14.36
C GLU A 151 1.02 0.15 -14.02
N HIS A 152 0.14 0.85 -13.29
CA HIS A 152 -1.16 0.31 -12.90
C HIS A 152 -2.26 0.79 -13.86
N PRO A 153 -3.27 -0.03 -14.16
CA PRO A 153 -4.43 0.43 -14.91
C PRO A 153 -5.20 1.47 -14.10
N ILE A 154 -5.55 2.59 -14.72
CA ILE A 154 -6.32 3.67 -14.11
C ILE A 154 -7.54 3.95 -14.96
N HIS A 155 -8.74 3.80 -14.38
CA HIS A 155 -9.99 4.01 -15.10
C HIS A 155 -10.13 5.44 -15.63
N ARG A 156 -9.85 6.45 -14.77
CA ARG A 156 -9.84 7.88 -15.13
C ARG A 156 -8.77 8.60 -14.33
N HIS A 157 -7.67 8.96 -14.99
CA HIS A 157 -6.51 9.57 -14.35
C HIS A 157 -6.84 10.83 -13.54
N ARG A 158 -7.62 11.76 -14.11
CA ARG A 158 -8.03 13.01 -13.44
C ARG A 158 -8.70 12.82 -12.07
N ASN A 159 -9.32 11.67 -11.83
CA ASN A 159 -10.05 11.37 -10.59
C ASN A 159 -9.31 10.39 -9.67
N ALA A 160 -8.09 9.98 -10.04
CA ALA A 160 -7.32 8.99 -9.30
C ALA A 160 -6.56 9.66 -8.15
N ASP A 161 -6.89 9.24 -6.93
CA ASP A 161 -6.41 9.83 -5.68
C ASP A 161 -6.00 8.78 -4.64
N ILE A 162 -6.43 7.52 -4.83
CA ILE A 162 -6.09 6.40 -3.98
C ILE A 162 -4.64 5.99 -4.26
N PRO A 163 -3.75 5.97 -3.24
CA PRO A 163 -2.37 5.53 -3.45
C PRO A 163 -2.30 4.02 -3.65
N THR A 164 -1.33 3.62 -4.46
CA THR A 164 -1.03 2.23 -4.79
C THR A 164 0.40 1.93 -4.41
N PHE A 165 0.63 0.81 -3.73
CA PHE A 165 1.96 0.32 -3.41
C PHE A 165 2.17 -1.06 -4.00
N THR A 166 3.35 -1.24 -4.59
CA THR A 166 3.79 -2.50 -5.16
C THR A 166 5.16 -2.85 -4.65
N TRP A 167 5.41 -4.14 -4.41
CA TRP A 167 6.77 -4.62 -4.25
C TRP A 167 7.02 -5.92 -5.01
N GLY A 168 8.29 -6.13 -5.35
CA GLY A 168 8.77 -7.34 -6.01
C GLY A 168 9.32 -8.37 -5.04
N LYS A 169 10.16 -9.25 -5.56
CA LYS A 169 10.93 -10.24 -4.81
C LYS A 169 11.83 -9.57 -3.76
N PHE A 170 11.79 -10.06 -2.53
CA PHE A 170 12.74 -9.65 -1.49
C PHE A 170 14.18 -10.02 -1.90
N GLY A 171 15.10 -9.06 -1.85
CA GLY A 171 16.50 -9.25 -2.22
C GLY A 171 17.28 -10.14 -1.23
N PRO A 172 18.55 -10.45 -1.57
CA PRO A 172 19.45 -11.15 -0.66
C PRO A 172 19.70 -10.33 0.62
N ALA A 173 20.03 -11.02 1.71
CA ALA A 173 20.52 -10.37 2.92
C ALA A 173 21.88 -9.69 2.65
N GLN A 174 22.07 -8.52 3.23
CA GLN A 174 23.31 -7.77 3.22
C GLN A 174 24.12 -8.08 4.48
N GLU A 175 25.42 -7.79 4.46
CA GLU A 175 26.33 -8.06 5.59
C GLU A 175 25.94 -7.32 6.88
N ASP A 176 25.26 -6.19 6.76
CA ASP A 176 24.77 -5.37 7.87
C ASP A 176 23.38 -5.79 8.40
N GLY A 177 22.88 -6.96 7.96
CA GLY A 177 21.58 -7.48 8.38
C GLY A 177 20.38 -6.78 7.73
N ARG A 178 20.59 -6.03 6.64
CA ARG A 178 19.54 -5.38 5.86
C ARG A 178 19.23 -6.15 4.59
N MET A 179 18.18 -5.73 3.87
CA MET A 179 17.87 -6.22 2.54
C MET A 179 17.23 -5.12 1.70
N ARG A 180 17.38 -5.26 0.38
CA ARG A 180 16.72 -4.39 -0.59
C ARG A 180 15.46 -5.06 -1.15
N VAL A 181 14.41 -4.26 -1.31
CA VAL A 181 13.13 -4.68 -1.85
C VAL A 181 12.77 -3.74 -3.00
N PRO A 182 12.59 -4.25 -4.23
CA PRO A 182 12.05 -3.45 -5.30
C PRO A 182 10.65 -2.94 -4.93
N PHE A 183 10.44 -1.63 -4.96
CA PHE A 183 9.25 -0.99 -4.42
C PHE A 183 8.76 0.12 -5.34
N SER A 184 7.43 0.23 -5.49
CA SER A 184 6.75 1.28 -6.23
C SER A 184 5.73 1.96 -5.33
N ALA A 185 5.72 3.29 -5.34
CA ALA A 185 4.68 4.11 -4.71
C ALA A 185 4.05 5.02 -5.76
N GLN A 186 2.78 4.77 -6.08
CA GLN A 186 1.97 5.63 -6.93
C GLN A 186 0.96 6.41 -6.09
N ALA A 187 0.83 7.71 -6.35
CA ALA A 187 -0.14 8.57 -5.68
C ALA A 187 -0.45 9.82 -6.51
N HIS A 188 -1.50 10.55 -6.14
CA HIS A 188 -1.78 11.87 -6.71
C HIS A 188 -0.70 12.88 -6.30
N HIS A 189 -0.03 13.50 -7.28
CA HIS A 189 1.17 14.31 -7.05
C HIS A 189 0.90 15.59 -6.24
N GLY A 190 -0.32 16.10 -6.31
CA GLY A 190 -0.83 17.16 -5.42
C GLY A 190 -0.74 16.82 -3.93
N PHE A 191 -0.86 15.53 -3.56
CA PHE A 191 -0.78 15.08 -2.17
C PHE A 191 0.61 14.59 -1.81
N VAL A 192 1.28 13.88 -2.72
CA VAL A 192 2.52 13.13 -2.46
C VAL A 192 3.58 13.55 -3.48
N ASP A 193 4.82 13.70 -3.03
CA ASP A 193 6.00 13.86 -3.88
C ASP A 193 7.13 12.95 -3.39
N GLY A 194 8.31 13.04 -4.00
CA GLY A 194 9.47 12.22 -3.63
C GLY A 194 9.87 12.32 -2.15
N TYR A 195 9.63 13.46 -1.49
CA TYR A 195 9.90 13.61 -0.06
C TYR A 195 8.95 12.74 0.78
N HIS A 196 7.67 12.67 0.42
CA HIS A 196 6.69 11.85 1.16
C HIS A 196 6.94 10.35 0.97
N VAL A 197 7.38 9.96 -0.23
CA VAL A 197 7.79 8.57 -0.51
C VAL A 197 9.06 8.21 0.27
N GLN A 198 10.04 9.10 0.33
CA GLN A 198 11.24 8.89 1.13
C GLN A 198 10.92 8.83 2.64
N LYS A 199 9.99 9.67 3.12
CA LYS A 199 9.50 9.63 4.51
C LYS A 199 8.82 8.29 4.82
N LEU A 200 8.01 7.77 3.90
CA LEU A 200 7.41 6.44 4.02
C LEU A 200 8.48 5.35 4.12
N ALA A 201 9.49 5.38 3.25
CA ALA A 201 10.57 4.40 3.25
C ALA A 201 11.33 4.37 4.58
N GLN A 202 11.69 5.54 5.12
CA GLN A 202 12.36 5.66 6.42
C GLN A 202 11.48 5.17 7.57
N ALA A 203 10.23 5.61 7.63
CA ALA A 203 9.30 5.23 8.70
C ALA A 203 8.98 3.73 8.67
N LEU A 204 8.90 3.13 7.47
CA LEU A 204 8.71 1.70 7.30
C LEU A 204 9.92 0.91 7.82
N ALA A 205 11.14 1.31 7.45
CA ALA A 205 12.36 0.67 7.95
C ALA A 205 12.48 0.78 9.49
N GLN A 206 12.14 1.93 10.06
CA GLN A 206 12.11 2.15 11.51
C GLN A 206 11.06 1.28 12.21
N ARG A 207 9.85 1.18 11.65
CA ARG A 207 8.79 0.31 12.20
C ARG A 207 9.22 -1.15 12.21
N ILE A 208 9.78 -1.62 11.10
CA ILE A 208 10.30 -2.99 11.01
C ILE A 208 11.36 -3.22 12.08
N ALA A 209 12.36 -2.32 12.18
CA ALA A 209 13.43 -2.42 13.17
C ALA A 209 12.88 -2.50 14.61
N ALA A 210 11.90 -1.67 14.94
CA ALA A 210 11.30 -1.62 16.28
C ALA A 210 10.48 -2.88 16.64
N ILE A 211 9.95 -3.60 15.66
CA ILE A 211 9.20 -4.85 15.91
C ILE A 211 10.14 -6.05 16.05
N ILE A 212 11.24 -6.06 15.30
CA ILE A 212 12.16 -7.21 15.28
C ILE A 212 13.30 -7.12 16.30
N SER A 213 13.49 -5.95 16.94
CA SER A 213 14.40 -5.75 18.07
C SER A 213 13.90 -6.47 19.32
#